data_AF-A0A1H2GQJ3-F1
#
_entry.id   AF-A0A1H2GQJ3-F1
#
_cell.length_a   1.000
_cell.length_b   1.000
_cell.length_c   1.000
_cell.angle_alpha   90.00
_cell.angle_beta   90.00
_cell.angle_gamma   90.00
#
_symmetry.space_group_name_H-M   'P 1'
#
loop_
_entity.id
_entity.type
_entity.pdbx_description
1 polymer ?
#
loop_
_entity_poly.entity_id
_entity_poly.type
_entity_poly.pdbx_seq_one_letter_code
_entity_poly.pdbx_strand_id
1 'polypeptide(L)' 'MTNDELSDLILSITLEVKDDFQAGAKVTRCKLPEAALADDVIEALDAHFEHYESCTVDDGVLVLVHPEPED' A
#
# COMPACT_ATOMS: atom_id res chain seq x y z
N MET A 1 7.16 -14.56 -4.31
CA MET A 1 6.12 -14.26 -5.31
C MET A 1 6.76 -14.03 -6.67
N THR A 2 6.00 -14.12 -7.75
CA THR A 2 6.40 -13.73 -9.10
C THR A 2 6.10 -12.26 -9.38
N ASN A 3 6.64 -11.71 -10.47
CA ASN A 3 6.45 -10.30 -10.82
C ASN A 3 4.99 -9.98 -11.18
N ASP A 4 4.27 -10.93 -11.78
CA ASP A 4 2.83 -10.85 -12.02
C ASP A 4 2.05 -10.77 -10.70
N GLU A 5 2.33 -11.67 -9.74
CA GLU A 5 1.69 -11.63 -8.42
C GLU A 5 1.95 -10.30 -7.69
N LEU A 6 3.12 -9.68 -7.90
CA LEU A 6 3.46 -8.39 -7.30
C LEU A 6 2.66 -7.27 -7.93
N SER A 7 2.54 -7.29 -9.25
CA SER A 7 1.73 -6.32 -9.99
C SER A 7 0.25 -6.41 -9.60
N ASP A 8 -0.30 -7.62 -9.49
CA ASP A 8 -1.67 -7.86 -9.02
C ASP A 8 -1.89 -7.36 -7.59
N LEU A 9 -0.93 -7.62 -6.69
CA LEU A 9 -0.99 -7.12 -5.31
C LEU A 9 -1.01 -5.58 -5.26
N ILE A 10 -0.09 -4.93 -5.98
CA ILE A 10 -0.01 -3.47 -6.05
C ILE A 10 -1.30 -2.88 -6.62
N LEU A 11 -1.85 -3.50 -7.67
CA LEU A 11 -3.14 -3.10 -8.25
C LEU A 11 -4.28 -3.22 -7.24
N SER A 12 -4.34 -4.32 -6.49
CA SER A 12 -5.36 -4.52 -5.44
C SER A 12 -5.27 -3.44 -4.36
N ILE A 13 -4.06 -3.15 -3.87
CA ILE A 13 -3.83 -2.10 -2.87
C ILE A 13 -4.23 -0.74 -3.44
N THR A 14 -3.83 -0.42 -4.67
CA THR A 14 -4.16 0.86 -5.33
C THR A 14 -5.67 1.05 -5.47
N LEU A 15 -6.43 -0.01 -5.71
CA LEU A 15 -7.88 0.05 -5.78
C LEU A 15 -8.51 0.34 -4.41
N GLU A 16 -8.06 -0.35 -3.35
CA GLU A 16 -8.52 -0.08 -1.97
C GLU A 16 -8.20 1.35 -1.55
N VAL A 17 -6.96 1.78 -1.77
CA VAL A 17 -6.46 3.12 -1.47
C VAL A 17 -7.30 4.19 -2.17
N LYS A 18 -7.65 3.97 -3.44
CA LYS A 18 -8.50 4.89 -4.20
C LYS A 18 -9.93 4.96 -3.65
N ASP A 19 -10.51 3.83 -3.26
CA ASP A 19 -11.86 3.77 -2.70
C ASP A 19 -11.92 4.50 -1.34
N ASP A 20 -10.94 4.22 -0.47
CA ASP A 20 -10.75 4.89 0.81
C ASP A 20 -10.56 6.40 0.64
N PHE A 21 -9.72 6.83 -0.29
CA PHE A 21 -9.52 8.26 -0.59
C PHE A 21 -10.82 8.93 -1.05
N GLN A 22 -11.59 8.26 -1.91
CA GLN A 22 -12.89 8.77 -2.36
C GLN A 22 -13.94 8.82 -1.23
N ALA A 23 -13.83 7.92 -0.25
CA ALA A 23 -14.62 7.95 0.98
C ALA A 23 -14.14 9.01 1.99
N GLY A 24 -13.00 9.68 1.74
CA GLY A 24 -12.40 10.67 2.63
C GLY A 24 -11.58 10.06 3.78
N ALA A 25 -11.15 8.81 3.65
CA ALA A 25 -10.27 8.18 4.62
C ALA A 25 -8.83 8.71 4.46
N LYS A 26 -8.23 9.15 5.57
CA LYS A 26 -6.84 9.60 5.62
C LYS A 26 -5.84 8.42 5.68
N VAL A 27 -6.30 7.23 6.07
CA VAL A 27 -5.44 6.05 6.26
C VAL A 27 -6.10 4.85 5.63
N THR A 28 -5.34 4.14 4.80
CA THR A 28 -5.72 2.84 4.21
C THR A 28 -4.92 1.72 4.87
N ARG A 29 -5.59 0.60 5.12
CA ARG A 29 -4.99 -0.58 5.75
C ARG A 29 -5.27 -1.83 4.92
N CYS A 30 -4.24 -2.35 4.27
CA CYS A 30 -4.34 -3.52 3.41
C CYS A 30 -3.60 -4.71 4.03
N LYS A 31 -4.28 -5.85 4.18
CA LYS A 31 -3.63 -7.05 4.70
C LYS A 31 -2.74 -7.68 3.61
N LEU A 32 -1.46 -7.84 3.90
CA LEU A 32 -0.51 -8.46 2.99
C LEU A 32 -0.54 -9.99 3.14
N PRO A 33 -0.44 -10.74 2.03
CA PRO A 33 -0.19 -12.18 2.11
C PRO A 33 1.23 -12.45 2.65
N GLU A 34 1.46 -13.62 3.25
CA GLU A 34 2.77 -13.99 3.82
C GLU A 34 3.92 -13.86 2.81
N ALA A 35 3.65 -14.19 1.53
CA ALA A 35 4.62 -14.05 0.45
C ALA A 35 5.01 -12.59 0.12
N ALA A 36 4.22 -11.62 0.55
CA ALA A 36 4.46 -10.19 0.39
C ALA A 36 5.12 -9.53 1.61
N LEU A 37 5.38 -10.31 2.67
CA LEU A 37 6.18 -9.89 3.83
C LEU A 37 7.69 -10.05 3.59
N ALA A 38 8.08 -10.42 2.37
CA ALA A 38 9.47 -10.50 1.97
C ALA A 38 10.06 -9.08 1.80
N ASP A 39 11.30 -8.88 2.23
CA ASP A 39 11.96 -7.56 2.19
C ASP A 39 11.92 -6.92 0.80
N ASP A 40 12.21 -7.68 -0.27
CA ASP A 40 12.17 -7.18 -1.65
C ASP A 40 10.80 -6.60 -2.06
N VAL A 41 9.72 -7.18 -1.52
CA VAL A 41 8.35 -6.77 -1.79
C VAL A 41 8.01 -5.52 -1.01
N ILE A 42 8.44 -5.45 0.25
CA ILE A 42 8.25 -4.29 1.11
C ILE A 42 8.99 -3.08 0.51
N GLU A 43 10.24 -3.26 0.05
CA GLU A 43 10.98 -2.20 -0.64
C GLU A 43 10.28 -1.74 -1.92
N ALA A 44 9.72 -2.67 -2.71
CA ALA A 44 8.95 -2.32 -3.90
C ALA A 44 7.66 -1.54 -3.58
N LEU A 45 6.97 -1.91 -2.49
CA LEU A 45 5.78 -1.21 -2.02
C LEU A 45 6.14 0.19 -1.52
N ASP A 46 7.18 0.33 -0.72
CA ASP A 46 7.66 1.62 -0.21
C ASP A 46 8.03 2.57 -1.36
N ALA A 47 8.78 2.08 -2.36
CA ALA A 47 9.12 2.85 -3.55
C ALA A 47 7.88 3.22 -4.40
N HIS A 48 6.88 2.33 -4.49
CA HIS A 48 5.66 2.63 -5.25
C HIS A 48 4.78 3.68 -4.55
N PHE A 49 4.76 3.66 -3.22
CA PHE A 49 3.97 4.56 -2.39
C PHE A 49 4.81 5.70 -1.78
N GLU A 50 5.94 6.06 -2.38
CA GLU A 50 6.83 7.13 -1.88
C GLU A 50 6.14 8.51 -1.81
N HIS A 51 5.07 8.70 -2.57
CA HIS A 51 4.29 9.94 -2.62
C HIS A 51 3.26 10.06 -1.49
N TYR A 52 3.11 9.02 -0.67
CA TYR A 52 2.22 9.04 0.50
C TYR A 52 2.94 9.68 1.69
N GLU A 53 2.18 10.21 2.65
CA GLU A 53 2.77 10.81 3.87
C GLU A 53 3.53 9.77 4.69
N SER A 54 3.03 8.53 4.69
CA SER A 54 3.69 7.40 5.35
C SER A 54 3.27 6.08 4.70
N CYS A 55 4.25 5.19 4.51
CA CYS A 55 4.07 3.80 4.11
C CYS A 55 4.77 2.92 5.15
N THR A 56 4.03 2.08 5.86
CA THR A 56 4.60 1.17 6.88
C THR A 56 3.92 -0.18 6.85
N VAL A 57 4.64 -1.24 7.22
CA VAL A 57 4.07 -2.59 7.38
C VAL A 57 4.09 -2.94 8.86
N ASP A 58 2.92 -3.18 9.45
CA ASP A 58 2.74 -3.56 10.86
C ASP A 58 1.97 -4.89 10.94
N ASP A 59 2.58 -5.90 11.57
CA ASP A 59 2.00 -7.25 11.72
C ASP A 59 1.41 -7.86 10.42
N GLY A 60 2.08 -7.59 9.29
CA GLY A 60 1.64 -8.01 7.96
C GLY A 60 0.44 -7.25 7.38
N VAL A 61 0.19 -6.05 7.91
CA VAL A 61 -0.76 -5.09 7.37
C VAL A 61 0.02 -3.89 6.84
N LEU A 62 -0.13 -3.61 5.55
CA LEU A 62 0.35 -2.37 4.95
C LEU A 62 -0.55 -1.22 5.39
N VAL A 63 0.04 -0.21 6.00
CA VAL A 63 -0.61 1.03 6.43
C VAL A 63 -0.10 2.17 5.58
N LEU A 64 -1.00 2.76 4.80
CA LEU A 64 -0.74 3.90 3.92
C LEU A 64 -1.47 5.13 4.46
N VAL A 65 -0.74 6.23 4.63
CA VAL A 65 -1.30 7.52 5.05
C VAL A 65 -1.34 8.46 3.84
N HIS A 66 -2.55 8.84 3.45
CA HIS A 66 -2.77 9.73 2.31
C HIS A 66 -2.20 11.11 2.59
N PRO A 67 -1.54 11.75 1.60
CA PRO A 67 -1.11 13.13 1.76
C PRO A 67 -2.32 14.03 1.98
N GLU A 68 -2.16 15.07 2.79
CA GLU A 68 -3.22 16.08 2.93
C GLU A 68 -3.48 16.72 1.56
N PRO A 69 -4.75 16.95 1.18
CA PRO A 69 -5.03 17.71 -0.03
C PRO A 69 -4.39 19.09 0.11
N GLU A 70 -3.52 19.45 -0.84
CA GLU A 70 -2.97 20.80 -0.90
C GLU A 70 -4.13 21.80 -1.08
N ASP A 71 -4.28 22.72 -0.12
CA ASP A 71 -5.33 23.77 -0.06
C ASP A 71 -5.09 24.88 -1.11
#